data_AF-A0A960JW50-F1
#
_entry.id   AF-A0A960JW50-F1
#
_cell.length_a   1.000
_cell.length_b   1.000
_cell.length_c   1.000
_cell.angle_alpha   90.00
_cell.angle_beta   90.00
_cell.angle_gamma   90.00
#
_symmetry.space_group_name_H-M   'P 1'
#
loop_
_entity.id
_entity.type
_entity.pdbx_description
1 polymer ?
#
loop_
_entity_poly.entity_id
_entity_poly.type
_entity_poly.pdbx_seq_one_letter_code
_entity_poly.pdbx_strand_id
1 'polypeptide(L)'
;ADRTVPYGRGATVSPEGSPNEGLPATLDSMDLWAKNAGCDLDPDVSRIGEDVELRRFSGCDDGFGVELYTIDEGGHTWPGSDLELGPTTQTIDASEITLDWFEAHPRR
;
A
#
# COMPACT_ATOMS: atom_id res chain seq x y z
N ALA A 1 -10.48 -7.53 -0.07
CA ALA A 1 -9.11 -7.32 0.42
C ALA A 1 -8.35 -8.63 0.40
N ASP A 2 -7.04 -8.56 0.14
CA ASP A 2 -6.10 -9.67 0.27
C ASP A 2 -6.24 -10.39 1.62
N ARG A 3 -6.23 -11.73 1.61
CA ARG A 3 -6.28 -12.56 2.84
C ARG A 3 -4.90 -13.02 3.30
N THR A 4 -3.87 -12.72 2.52
CA THR A 4 -2.49 -13.14 2.73
C THR A 4 -1.72 -12.16 3.59
N VAL A 5 -2.07 -10.87 3.51
CA VAL A 5 -1.41 -9.76 4.21
C VAL A 5 -2.38 -9.15 5.24
N PRO A 6 -1.99 -8.97 6.51
CA PRO A 6 -2.88 -8.38 7.51
C PRO A 6 -3.05 -6.91 7.21
N TYR A 7 -4.29 -6.44 7.02
CA TYR A 7 -4.51 -5.08 6.55
C TYR A 7 -4.80 -4.07 7.68
N GLY A 8 -5.90 -4.27 8.42
CA GLY A 8 -6.38 -3.33 9.43
C GLY A 8 -5.46 -3.24 10.65
N ARG A 9 -5.51 -2.12 11.40
CA ARG A 9 -4.66 -1.93 12.59
C ARG A 9 -4.77 -3.09 13.58
N GLY A 10 -3.62 -3.60 14.02
CA GLY A 10 -3.56 -4.77 14.90
C GLY A 10 -4.08 -6.07 14.29
N ALA A 11 -4.37 -6.11 12.98
CA ALA A 11 -4.77 -7.32 12.31
C ALA A 11 -3.60 -8.31 12.25
N THR A 12 -3.95 -9.57 12.38
CA THR A 12 -3.05 -10.71 12.18
C THR A 12 -3.62 -11.57 11.07
N VAL A 13 -2.76 -12.09 10.20
CA VAL A 13 -3.14 -13.11 9.22
C VAL A 13 -2.26 -14.33 9.42
N SER A 14 -2.82 -15.49 9.08
CA SER A 14 -2.23 -16.83 9.18
C SER A 14 -2.32 -17.50 10.56
N PRO A 15 -2.40 -18.84 10.59
CA PRO A 15 -2.28 -19.61 11.82
C PRO A 15 -0.87 -19.48 12.43
N GLU A 16 -0.78 -19.72 13.74
CA GLU A 16 0.48 -19.96 14.46
C GLU A 16 1.38 -20.96 13.68
N GLY A 17 2.65 -20.62 13.51
CA GLY A 17 3.67 -21.37 12.79
C GLY A 17 3.81 -21.05 11.30
N SER A 18 3.08 -20.07 10.75
CA SER A 18 3.26 -19.65 9.35
C SER A 18 4.49 -18.75 9.17
N PRO A 19 5.10 -18.69 7.97
CA PRO A 19 6.17 -17.74 7.67
C PRO A 19 5.78 -16.26 7.86
N ASN A 20 4.48 -15.96 7.89
CA ASN A 20 3.91 -14.63 8.03
C ASN A 20 3.39 -14.37 9.45
N GLU A 21 3.59 -15.30 10.39
CA GLU A 21 3.20 -15.13 11.77
C GLU A 21 3.90 -13.92 12.40
N GLY A 22 3.13 -13.07 13.08
CA GLY A 22 3.65 -11.90 13.79
C GLY A 22 4.05 -10.72 12.89
N LEU A 23 3.82 -10.80 11.57
CA LEU A 23 4.01 -9.63 10.71
C LEU A 23 3.02 -8.51 11.11
N PRO A 24 3.49 -7.25 11.19
CA PRO A 24 2.62 -6.12 11.49
C PRO A 24 1.58 -5.94 10.39
N ALA A 25 0.42 -5.39 10.77
CA ALA A 25 -0.58 -5.01 9.79
C ALA A 25 -0.05 -3.93 8.83
N THR A 26 -0.61 -3.89 7.61
CA THR A 26 -0.27 -2.92 6.58
C THR A 26 -0.43 -1.50 7.11
N LEU A 27 -1.55 -1.17 7.77
CA LEU A 27 -1.74 0.19 8.30
C LEU A 27 -0.71 0.57 9.38
N ASP A 28 -0.30 -0.38 10.22
CA ASP A 28 0.73 -0.12 11.24
C ASP A 28 2.13 0.00 10.61
N SER A 29 2.39 -0.75 9.54
CA SER A 29 3.61 -0.65 8.75
C SER A 29 3.71 0.70 8.04
N MET A 30 2.61 1.18 7.45
CA MET A 30 2.59 2.47 6.76
C MET A 30 2.82 3.65 7.70
N ASP A 31 2.27 3.62 8.91
CA ASP A 31 2.59 4.63 9.94
C ASP A 31 4.08 4.62 10.30
N LEU A 32 4.69 3.45 10.39
CA LEU A 32 6.13 3.33 10.66
C LEU A 32 6.96 3.89 9.50
N TRP A 33 6.60 3.59 8.25
CA TRP A 33 7.26 4.15 7.07
C TRP A 33 7.12 5.67 7.01
N ALA A 34 5.90 6.19 7.21
CA ALA A 34 5.63 7.62 7.25
C ALA A 34 6.45 8.33 8.34
N LYS A 35 6.46 7.78 9.55
CA LYS A 35 7.28 8.30 10.66
C LYS A 35 8.77 8.35 10.32
N ASN A 36 9.31 7.29 9.72
CA ASN A 36 10.73 7.21 9.36
C ASN A 36 11.10 8.13 8.19
N ALA A 37 10.13 8.45 7.34
CA ALA A 37 10.25 9.41 6.24
C ALA A 37 10.01 10.86 6.67
N GLY A 38 9.81 11.13 7.97
CA GLY A 38 9.54 12.47 8.49
C GLY A 38 8.14 13.02 8.18
N CYS A 39 7.22 12.18 7.68
CA CYS A 39 5.88 12.60 7.30
C CYS A 39 4.95 12.81 8.51
N ASP A 40 3.91 13.63 8.32
CA ASP A 40 2.75 13.71 9.20
C ASP A 40 1.99 12.37 9.19
N LEU A 41 1.51 11.91 10.36
CA LEU A 41 0.82 10.62 10.52
C LEU A 41 -0.70 10.69 10.27
N ASP A 42 -1.19 11.82 9.76
CA ASP A 42 -2.58 12.00 9.32
C ASP A 42 -2.59 12.11 7.79
N PRO A 43 -2.74 10.99 7.05
CA PRO A 43 -2.69 11.01 5.60
C PRO A 43 -3.97 11.61 4.99
N ASP A 44 -3.82 12.29 3.86
CA ASP A 44 -4.96 12.61 3.00
C ASP A 44 -5.52 11.32 2.38
N VAL A 45 -6.83 11.12 2.48
CA VAL A 45 -7.51 9.93 1.98
C VAL A 45 -8.43 10.31 0.84
N SER A 46 -8.19 9.70 -0.33
CA SER A 46 -8.97 9.91 -1.54
C SER A 46 -9.33 8.59 -2.22
N ARG A 47 -10.19 8.65 -3.25
CA ARG A 47 -10.56 7.49 -4.07
C ARG A 47 -10.12 7.68 -5.52
N ILE A 48 -9.72 6.59 -6.14
CA ILE A 48 -9.45 6.48 -7.58
C ILE A 48 -10.40 5.43 -8.14
N GLY A 49 -11.27 5.82 -9.05
CA GLY A 49 -12.35 4.95 -9.52
C GLY A 49 -13.29 4.53 -8.37
N GLU A 50 -13.82 3.32 -8.46
CA GLU A 50 -14.81 2.80 -7.51
C GLU A 50 -14.17 1.90 -6.43
N ASP A 51 -12.98 1.35 -6.70
CA ASP A 51 -12.39 0.23 -5.96
C ASP A 51 -11.03 0.53 -5.34
N VAL A 52 -10.44 1.71 -5.56
CA VAL A 52 -9.14 2.08 -5.00
C VAL A 52 -9.25 3.25 -4.02
N GLU A 53 -8.77 3.04 -2.80
CA GLU A 53 -8.55 4.09 -1.80
C GLU A 53 -7.06 4.43 -1.73
N LEU A 54 -6.71 5.71 -1.87
CA LEU A 54 -5.34 6.22 -1.75
C LEU A 54 -5.20 6.97 -0.43
N ARG A 55 -4.23 6.55 0.39
CA ARG A 55 -3.70 7.34 1.52
C ARG A 55 -2.37 7.95 1.13
N ARG A 56 -2.26 9.28 1.12
CA ARG A 56 -1.00 9.99 0.87
C ARG A 56 -0.57 10.74 2.14
N PHE A 57 0.62 10.42 2.63
CA PHE A 57 1.22 11.09 3.77
C PHE A 57 1.92 12.37 3.30
N SER A 58 1.76 13.46 4.04
CA SER A 58 2.31 14.77 3.70
C SER A 58 3.38 15.21 4.69
N GLY A 59 4.05 16.34 4.44
CA GLY A 59 5.06 16.88 5.35
C GLY A 59 6.36 16.05 5.46
N CYS A 60 6.59 15.10 4.53
CA CYS A 60 7.76 14.24 4.54
C CYS A 60 9.07 15.00 4.38
N ASP A 61 10.16 14.41 4.87
CA ASP A 61 11.51 14.90 4.65
C ASP A 61 11.86 14.99 3.17
N ASP A 62 12.81 15.87 2.87
CA ASP A 62 13.25 16.20 1.54
C ASP A 62 13.74 14.98 0.74
N GLY A 63 13.00 14.60 -0.32
CA GLY A 63 13.30 13.42 -1.14
C GLY A 63 12.65 12.12 -0.65
N PHE A 64 11.78 12.18 0.36
CA PHE A 64 10.95 11.08 0.81
C PHE A 64 9.47 11.32 0.50
N GLY A 65 8.71 10.24 0.39
CA GLY A 65 7.27 10.23 0.20
C GLY A 65 6.71 8.88 0.63
N VAL A 66 5.45 8.86 1.08
CA VAL A 66 4.79 7.62 1.49
C VAL A 66 3.33 7.64 1.03
N GLU A 67 2.93 6.60 0.32
CA GLU A 67 1.59 6.44 -0.25
C GLU A 67 1.13 4.98 -0.11
N LEU A 68 -0.14 4.76 0.21
CA LEU A 68 -0.77 3.44 0.26
C LEU A 68 -1.98 3.41 -0.66
N TYR A 69 -1.95 2.54 -1.66
CA TYR A 69 -3.07 2.22 -2.53
C TYR A 69 -3.73 0.94 -2.03
N THR A 70 -5.00 1.03 -1.61
CA THR A 70 -5.78 -0.09 -1.10
C THR A 70 -6.86 -0.45 -2.10
N ILE A 71 -6.86 -1.70 -2.56
CA ILE A 71 -7.81 -2.19 -3.54
C ILE A 71 -8.89 -3.01 -2.83
N ASP A 72 -10.14 -2.55 -2.93
CA ASP A 72 -11.31 -3.27 -2.48
C ASP A 72 -11.46 -4.55 -3.31
N GLU A 73 -11.60 -5.69 -2.64
CA GLU A 73 -11.73 -7.02 -3.29
C GLU A 73 -10.63 -7.44 -4.30
N GLY A 74 -9.50 -6.73 -4.38
CA GLY A 74 -8.46 -6.94 -5.40
C GLY A 74 -7.61 -8.22 -5.31
N GLY A 75 -7.91 -9.16 -4.42
CA GLY A 75 -7.14 -10.42 -4.28
C GLY A 75 -5.68 -10.22 -3.84
N HIS A 76 -4.80 -11.16 -4.23
CA HIS A 76 -3.34 -11.08 -4.07
C HIS A 76 -2.67 -11.08 -5.45
N THR A 77 -3.01 -10.06 -6.25
CA THR A 77 -2.56 -9.89 -7.63
C THR A 77 -1.94 -8.50 -7.82
N TRP A 78 -1.28 -8.30 -8.96
CA TRP A 78 -0.64 -7.01 -9.29
C TRP A 78 -1.63 -6.12 -10.07
N PRO A 79 -2.03 -4.94 -9.56
CA PRO A 79 -2.93 -4.03 -10.25
C PRO A 79 -2.41 -3.64 -11.64
N GLY A 80 -3.29 -3.67 -12.65
CA GLY A 80 -2.94 -3.42 -14.06
C GLY A 80 -2.34 -4.62 -14.79
N SER A 81 -2.20 -5.78 -14.14
CA SER A 81 -1.70 -6.98 -14.81
C SER A 81 -2.76 -7.64 -15.69
N ASP A 82 -2.36 -8.08 -16.89
CA ASP A 82 -3.15 -8.94 -17.78
C ASP A 82 -3.16 -10.43 -17.35
N LEU A 83 -2.48 -10.79 -16.25
CA LEU A 83 -2.43 -12.17 -15.77
C LEU A 83 -3.68 -12.57 -15.00
N GLU A 84 -4.29 -13.69 -15.37
CA GLU A 84 -5.47 -14.25 -14.70
C GLU A 84 -5.08 -15.13 -13.50
N LEU A 85 -4.74 -14.50 -12.37
CA LEU A 85 -4.36 -15.20 -11.11
C LEU A 85 -5.38 -15.01 -9.98
N GLY A 86 -6.48 -14.30 -10.25
CA GLY A 86 -7.50 -13.93 -9.27
C GLY A 86 -8.18 -12.63 -9.70
N PRO A 87 -9.02 -12.03 -8.84
CA PRO A 87 -9.47 -10.66 -9.05
C PRO A 87 -8.26 -9.75 -9.22
N THR A 88 -8.27 -8.89 -10.24
CA THR A 88 -7.20 -7.93 -10.53
C THR A 88 -7.86 -6.66 -11.01
N THR A 89 -7.61 -5.54 -10.34
CA THR A 89 -8.12 -4.24 -10.80
C THR A 89 -7.38 -3.77 -12.04
N GLN A 90 -8.10 -3.08 -12.92
CA GLN A 90 -7.54 -2.35 -14.07
C GLN A 90 -7.74 -0.83 -13.90
N THR A 91 -8.22 -0.39 -12.72
CA THR A 91 -8.41 1.04 -12.40
C THR A 91 -7.08 1.79 -12.30
N ILE A 92 -6.01 1.08 -11.90
CA ILE A 92 -4.65 1.61 -11.78
C ILE A 92 -3.64 0.63 -12.37
N ASP A 93 -2.52 1.14 -12.86
CA ASP A 93 -1.31 0.37 -13.16
C ASP A 93 -0.30 0.59 -12.03
N ALA A 94 -0.06 -0.44 -11.21
CA ALA A 94 0.86 -0.33 -10.09
C ALA A 94 2.32 -0.15 -10.52
N SER A 95 2.67 -0.61 -11.73
CA SER A 95 4.03 -0.47 -12.28
C SER A 95 4.29 0.96 -12.68
N GLU A 96 3.38 1.58 -13.43
CA GLU A 96 3.48 3.00 -13.82
C GLU A 96 3.53 3.91 -12.59
N ILE A 97 2.60 3.72 -11.63
CA ILE A 97 2.58 4.49 -10.38
C ILE A 97 3.91 4.38 -9.62
N THR A 98 4.45 3.17 -9.52
CA THR A 98 5.72 2.95 -8.81
C THR A 98 6.88 3.67 -9.51
N LEU A 99 6.94 3.63 -10.84
CA LEU A 99 7.98 4.30 -11.61
C LEU A 99 7.86 5.82 -11.51
N ASP A 100 6.65 6.37 -11.66
CA ASP A 100 6.37 7.80 -11.48
C ASP A 100 6.78 8.28 -10.08
N TRP A 101 6.51 7.46 -9.05
CA TRP A 101 6.91 7.77 -7.69
C TRP A 101 8.44 7.88 -7.56
N PHE A 102 9.21 6.93 -8.12
CA PHE A 102 10.67 7.00 -8.07
C PHE A 102 11.25 8.15 -8.89
N GLU A 103 10.62 8.50 -10.03
CA GLU A 103 11.03 9.67 -10.81
C GLU A 103 10.81 10.98 -10.04
N ALA A 104 9.71 11.08 -9.29
CA ALA A 104 9.41 12.23 -8.43
C ALA A 104 10.28 12.28 -7.15
N HIS A 105 10.82 11.14 -6.70
CA HIS A 105 11.64 11.01 -5.48
C HIS A 105 13.03 10.42 -5.80
N PRO A 106 13.86 11.10 -6.60
CA PRO A 106 15.16 10.57 -6.98
C PRO A 106 16.06 10.44 -5.75
N ARG A 107 16.79 9.33 -5.67
CA ARG A 107 17.74 9.08 -4.59
C ARG A 107 18.79 10.20 -4.54
N ARG A 108 18.86 10.87 -3.40
CA ARG A 108 19.86 11.92 -3.13
C ARG A 108 21.20 11.34 -2.67
#